data_AF-A0A524QHS9-F1
#
_entry.id   AF-A0A524QHS9-F1
#
_cell.length_a   1.000
_cell.length_b   1.000
_cell.length_c   1.000
_cell.angle_alpha   90.00
_cell.angle_beta   90.00
_cell.angle_gamma   90.00
#
_symmetry.space_group_name_H-M   'P 1'
#
loop_
_entity.id
_entity.type
_entity.pdbx_description
1 polymer ?
#
loop_
_entity_poly.entity_id
_entity_poly.type
_entity_poly.pdbx_seq_one_letter_code
_entity_poly.pdbx_strand_id
1 'polypeptide(L)'
;MADGYRSLSIGEIRGLEAAGCRSNSWESVFVKDPFNAERIQNVTFSGIVRLGFFNGTARERCGLPLLHGIRNAHIHNCTISDNVTITDITGFIANYDIGEGVVIRNCGHISTEGRTSFGNGTRVAVLNETGGREVPIWDRLTSHMAYIITLYRHRPVAIEVIEKFIADYTESVKSDRGEIGAGSYIAGCGTIKNVKIGYGAVIEDVSRLAEGSVNSSFKDPVYIGNDVIMDHFIICSGSRVNDAAVIDKCFIGQGCTLSKQYSAENSLFFSNCGGYHGEACSIFAGPYTVTHHKSTLLIAGIFSFMNAGSGSNQSNHMYKLGPIHQGIMERGSKTTSDSYVLWPSRIGPFT
;
A
#
# COMPACT_ATOMS: atom_id res chain seq x y z
N MET A 1 -10.39 -24.75 21.17
CA MET A 1 -10.09 -23.48 21.83
C MET A 1 -8.78 -22.98 21.24
N ALA A 2 -8.83 -22.00 20.34
CA ALA A 2 -7.64 -21.48 19.69
C ALA A 2 -6.84 -20.64 20.69
N ASP A 3 -5.61 -21.10 20.97
CA ASP A 3 -4.48 -20.41 21.60
C ASP A 3 -4.79 -19.33 22.64
N GLY A 4 -5.00 -19.75 23.90
CA GLY A 4 -4.80 -18.90 25.08
C GLY A 4 -5.81 -17.78 25.33
N TYR A 5 -6.86 -17.66 24.52
CA TYR A 5 -7.94 -16.69 24.75
C TYR A 5 -9.05 -17.26 25.65
N ARG A 6 -9.48 -16.47 26.62
CA ARG A 6 -10.64 -16.76 27.49
C ARG A 6 -11.66 -15.62 27.47
N SER A 7 -12.87 -15.90 27.94
CA SER A 7 -13.87 -14.86 28.18
C SER A 7 -13.48 -13.97 29.36
N LEU A 8 -13.97 -12.74 29.34
CA LEU A 8 -13.84 -11.80 30.46
C LEU A 8 -14.58 -12.31 31.70
N SER A 9 -13.98 -12.13 32.87
CA SER A 9 -14.66 -12.32 34.15
C SER A 9 -15.58 -11.14 34.48
N ILE A 10 -16.54 -11.34 35.38
CA ILE A 10 -17.47 -10.28 35.82
C ILE A 10 -16.72 -9.07 36.42
N GLY A 11 -15.62 -9.31 37.14
CA GLY A 11 -14.79 -8.25 37.71
C GLY A 11 -14.10 -7.41 36.63
N GLU A 12 -13.57 -8.05 35.59
CA GLU A 12 -12.92 -7.37 34.46
C GLU A 12 -13.92 -6.59 33.62
N ILE A 13 -15.12 -7.13 33.39
CA ILE A 13 -16.21 -6.43 32.69
C ILE A 13 -16.56 -5.13 33.44
N ARG A 14 -16.77 -5.21 34.76
CA ARG A 14 -17.05 -4.02 35.59
C ARG A 14 -15.90 -3.00 35.54
N GLY A 15 -14.66 -3.47 35.51
CA GLY A 15 -13.48 -2.61 35.36
C GLY A 15 -13.45 -1.88 34.02
N LEU A 16 -13.76 -2.57 32.92
CA LEU A 16 -13.86 -1.97 31.59
C LEU A 16 -15.01 -0.96 31.50
N GLU A 17 -16.18 -1.29 32.04
CA GLU A 17 -17.34 -0.38 32.08
C GLU A 17 -17.04 0.89 32.91
N ALA A 18 -16.36 0.74 34.05
CA ALA A 18 -15.91 1.87 34.87
C ALA A 18 -14.87 2.74 34.16
N ALA A 19 -14.03 2.16 33.30
CA ALA A 19 -13.10 2.87 32.43
C ALA A 19 -13.78 3.50 31.19
N GLY A 20 -15.11 3.48 31.11
CA GLY A 20 -15.90 4.07 30.03
C GLY A 20 -16.01 3.18 28.79
N CYS A 21 -15.58 1.91 28.86
CA CYS A 21 -15.71 0.98 27.75
C CYS A 21 -17.14 0.46 27.62
N ARG A 22 -17.53 0.13 26.39
CA ARG A 22 -18.85 -0.38 26.04
C ARG A 22 -18.70 -1.57 25.10
N SER A 23 -19.60 -2.54 25.20
CA SER A 23 -19.69 -3.63 24.24
C SER A 23 -21.14 -3.97 23.95
N ASN A 24 -21.45 -4.34 22.71
CA ASN A 24 -22.77 -4.89 22.35
C ASN A 24 -22.99 -6.27 22.98
N SER A 25 -21.91 -7.03 23.19
CA SER A 25 -21.91 -8.30 23.93
C SER A 25 -20.51 -8.54 24.49
N TRP A 26 -20.38 -8.64 25.81
CA TRP A 26 -19.10 -8.99 26.43
C TRP A 26 -18.68 -10.44 26.17
N GLU A 27 -19.62 -11.30 25.77
CA GLU A 27 -19.35 -12.70 25.41
C GLU A 27 -18.53 -12.83 24.11
N SER A 28 -18.56 -11.81 23.25
CA SER A 28 -17.78 -11.77 22.00
C SER A 28 -16.41 -11.09 22.14
N VAL A 29 -16.03 -10.70 23.37
CA VAL A 29 -14.72 -10.12 23.69
C VAL A 29 -13.88 -11.16 24.44
N PHE A 30 -12.74 -11.53 23.87
CA PHE A 30 -11.83 -12.51 24.42
C PHE A 30 -10.47 -11.89 24.75
N VAL A 31 -9.87 -12.35 25.85
CA VAL A 31 -8.61 -11.81 26.37
C VAL A 31 -7.61 -12.94 26.66
N LYS A 32 -6.31 -12.65 26.59
CA LYS A 32 -5.26 -13.53 27.10
C LYS A 32 -4.94 -13.26 28.57
N ASP A 33 -4.49 -14.29 29.29
CA ASP A 33 -3.96 -14.14 30.65
C ASP A 33 -2.46 -13.80 30.65
N PRO A 34 -1.98 -12.91 31.55
CA PRO A 34 -2.77 -12.09 32.47
C PRO A 34 -3.40 -10.87 31.77
N PHE A 35 -4.66 -10.56 32.06
CA PHE A 35 -5.35 -9.40 31.49
C PHE A 35 -5.33 -8.19 32.44
N ASN A 36 -5.05 -7.00 31.91
CA ASN A 36 -5.10 -5.75 32.67
C ASN A 36 -6.11 -4.78 32.04
N ALA A 37 -7.29 -4.67 32.67
CA ALA A 37 -8.37 -3.80 32.22
C ALA A 37 -8.00 -2.30 32.23
N GLU A 38 -7.07 -1.84 33.08
CA GLU A 38 -6.68 -0.43 33.18
C GLU A 38 -5.99 0.10 31.91
N ARG A 39 -5.48 -0.81 31.08
CA ARG A 39 -4.86 -0.50 29.77
C ARG A 39 -5.89 -0.18 28.70
N ILE A 40 -7.18 -0.38 28.97
CA ILE A 40 -8.27 -0.17 28.03
C ILE A 40 -9.21 0.89 28.59
N GLN A 41 -9.35 2.01 27.87
CA GLN A 41 -10.11 3.17 28.38
C GLN A 41 -10.95 3.80 27.27
N ASN A 42 -12.22 4.06 27.55
CA ASN A 42 -13.15 4.68 26.60
C ASN A 42 -13.15 3.97 25.23
N VAL A 43 -13.32 2.65 25.23
CA VAL A 43 -13.32 1.81 24.02
C VAL A 43 -14.69 1.22 23.78
N THR A 44 -15.19 1.33 22.55
CA THR A 44 -16.41 0.66 22.13
C THR A 44 -16.07 -0.59 21.32
N PHE A 45 -16.49 -1.76 21.81
CA PHE A 45 -16.31 -3.05 21.16
C PHE A 45 -17.58 -3.51 20.45
N SER A 46 -17.41 -4.10 19.27
CA SER A 46 -18.48 -4.74 18.53
C SER A 46 -17.97 -5.91 17.68
N GLY A 47 -18.84 -6.87 17.36
CA GLY A 47 -18.43 -8.10 16.69
C GLY A 47 -17.52 -8.97 17.58
N ILE A 48 -16.67 -9.79 16.97
CA ILE A 48 -15.74 -10.66 17.69
C ILE A 48 -14.40 -9.94 17.88
N VAL A 49 -14.06 -9.62 19.13
CA VAL A 49 -12.80 -8.94 19.44
C VAL A 49 -11.92 -9.84 20.29
N ARG A 50 -10.66 -10.00 19.88
CA ARG A 50 -9.64 -10.74 20.64
C ARG A 50 -8.53 -9.78 21.03
N LEU A 51 -8.16 -9.78 22.30
CA LEU A 51 -7.19 -8.85 22.88
C LEU A 51 -6.03 -9.64 23.49
N GLY A 52 -4.83 -9.29 23.04
CA GLY A 52 -3.58 -9.81 23.57
C GLY A 52 -3.23 -9.22 24.94
N PHE A 53 -1.98 -9.45 25.34
CA PHE A 53 -1.41 -8.91 26.56
C PHE A 53 -0.86 -7.50 26.34
N PHE A 54 -1.21 -6.54 27.20
CA PHE A 54 -0.70 -5.16 27.11
C PHE A 54 0.21 -4.82 28.28
N ASN A 55 1.53 -4.81 28.06
CA ASN A 55 2.49 -4.44 29.10
C ASN A 55 3.68 -3.65 28.56
N GLY A 56 4.15 -2.71 29.37
CA GLY A 56 5.27 -1.84 29.02
C GLY A 56 4.80 -0.57 28.28
N THR A 57 5.74 0.00 27.53
CA THR A 57 5.55 1.25 26.81
C THR A 57 6.22 1.20 25.45
N ALA A 58 5.51 1.62 24.41
CA ALA A 58 6.12 2.02 23.15
C ALA A 58 6.83 3.37 23.35
N ARG A 59 7.79 3.68 22.49
CA ARG A 59 8.42 5.00 22.46
C ARG A 59 8.13 5.65 21.13
N GLU A 60 7.67 6.89 21.18
CA GLU A 60 7.61 7.73 20.01
C GLU A 60 8.99 8.11 19.49
N ARG A 61 9.04 8.53 18.22
CA ARG A 61 10.28 9.02 17.60
C ARG A 61 10.88 10.21 18.36
N CYS A 62 10.02 11.05 18.94
CA CYS A 62 10.43 12.19 19.77
C CYS A 62 10.77 11.81 21.22
N GLY A 63 10.69 10.53 21.59
CA GLY A 63 10.98 10.03 22.95
C GLY A 63 9.79 10.06 23.90
N LEU A 64 8.59 10.48 23.46
CA LEU A 64 7.37 10.44 24.27
C LEU A 64 7.00 8.96 24.58
N PRO A 65 6.87 8.57 25.86
CA PRO A 65 6.43 7.22 26.19
C PRO A 65 4.94 7.06 25.92
N LEU A 66 4.58 5.98 25.23
CA LEU A 66 3.21 5.58 24.97
C LEU A 66 2.92 4.28 25.69
N LEU A 67 1.88 4.26 26.51
CA LEU A 67 1.47 3.05 27.19
C LEU A 67 0.82 2.11 26.17
N HIS A 68 1.25 0.84 26.15
CA HIS A 68 0.53 -0.19 25.41
C HIS A 68 -0.89 -0.33 25.95
N GLY A 69 -1.84 -0.61 25.07
CA GLY A 69 -3.27 -0.61 25.37
C GLY A 69 -4.10 0.12 24.32
N ILE A 70 -5.40 0.22 24.59
CA ILE A 70 -6.38 0.79 23.67
C ILE A 70 -7.11 1.93 24.38
N ARG A 71 -7.08 3.14 23.81
CA ARG A 71 -7.71 4.31 24.39
C ARG A 71 -8.48 5.10 23.35
N ASN A 72 -9.69 5.53 23.70
CA ASN A 72 -10.53 6.38 22.83
C ASN A 72 -10.68 5.78 21.43
N ALA A 73 -11.30 4.60 21.32
CA ALA A 73 -11.39 3.89 20.05
C ALA A 73 -12.68 3.10 19.87
N HIS A 74 -13.09 2.91 18.61
CA HIS A 74 -14.15 1.99 18.22
C HIS A 74 -13.53 0.81 17.46
N ILE A 75 -13.68 -0.38 18.02
CA ILE A 75 -13.09 -1.62 17.50
C ILE A 75 -14.19 -2.58 17.10
N HIS A 76 -14.16 -3.03 15.85
CA HIS A 76 -15.13 -3.95 15.28
C HIS A 76 -14.45 -5.18 14.69
N ASN A 77 -14.79 -6.38 15.18
CA ASN A 77 -14.34 -7.64 14.59
C ASN A 77 -12.80 -7.75 14.41
N CYS A 78 -12.02 -7.35 15.41
CA CYS A 78 -10.56 -7.30 15.33
C CYS A 78 -9.86 -8.34 16.20
N THR A 79 -8.71 -8.85 15.74
CA THR A 79 -7.75 -9.56 16.59
C THR A 79 -6.59 -8.63 16.85
N ILE A 80 -6.34 -8.28 18.11
CA ILE A 80 -5.29 -7.35 18.51
C ILE A 80 -4.27 -8.15 19.30
N SER A 81 -3.05 -8.24 18.77
CA SER A 81 -1.96 -9.00 19.38
C SER A 81 -1.36 -8.30 20.60
N ASP A 82 -0.31 -8.88 21.15
CA ASP A 82 0.33 -8.41 22.36
C ASP A 82 1.06 -7.06 22.13
N ASN A 83 1.16 -6.24 23.16
CA ASN A 83 1.88 -4.96 23.19
C ASN A 83 1.48 -3.97 22.06
N VAL A 84 0.24 -4.03 21.59
CA VAL A 84 -0.29 -3.05 20.63
C VAL A 84 -0.67 -1.76 21.36
N THR A 85 -0.46 -0.62 20.69
CA THR A 85 -0.90 0.71 21.16
C THR A 85 -1.91 1.27 20.17
N ILE A 86 -3.14 1.47 20.60
CA ILE A 86 -4.20 2.13 19.81
C ILE A 86 -4.71 3.31 20.60
N THR A 87 -4.51 4.54 20.14
CA THR A 87 -4.93 5.73 20.89
C THR A 87 -5.55 6.78 19.99
N ASP A 88 -6.66 7.35 20.45
CA ASP A 88 -7.30 8.52 19.84
C ASP A 88 -7.75 8.25 18.40
N ILE A 89 -8.64 7.27 18.24
CA ILE A 89 -9.25 6.91 16.98
C ILE A 89 -10.56 7.68 16.84
N THR A 90 -10.60 8.64 15.92
CA THR A 90 -11.76 9.53 15.74
C THR A 90 -12.92 8.85 15.02
N GLY A 91 -12.67 7.77 14.28
CA GLY A 91 -13.69 6.90 13.68
C GLY A 91 -13.60 5.48 14.25
N PHE A 92 -13.15 4.51 13.45
CA PHE A 92 -13.12 3.11 13.85
C PHE A 92 -12.04 2.28 13.16
N ILE A 93 -11.73 1.13 13.77
CA ILE A 93 -10.94 0.05 13.19
C ILE A 93 -11.85 -1.18 13.06
N ALA A 94 -11.99 -1.71 11.84
CA ALA A 94 -12.91 -2.80 11.56
C ALA A 94 -12.32 -3.90 10.68
N ASN A 95 -12.56 -5.17 11.05
CA ASN A 95 -12.18 -6.35 10.26
C ASN A 95 -10.67 -6.43 9.99
N TYR A 96 -9.86 -6.30 11.05
CA TYR A 96 -8.41 -6.36 10.97
C TYR A 96 -7.79 -7.31 11.98
N ASP A 97 -6.73 -7.98 11.57
CA ASP A 97 -5.78 -8.66 12.44
C ASP A 97 -4.53 -7.77 12.60
N ILE A 98 -4.28 -7.34 13.83
CA ILE A 98 -3.24 -6.38 14.19
C ILE A 98 -2.12 -7.13 14.92
N GLY A 99 -0.94 -7.14 14.32
CA GLY A 99 0.25 -7.83 14.80
C GLY A 99 0.86 -7.21 16.07
N GLU A 100 1.78 -7.94 16.69
CA GLU A 100 2.43 -7.54 17.93
C GLU A 100 3.16 -6.19 17.79
N GLY A 101 3.11 -5.36 18.84
CA GLY A 101 3.91 -4.13 18.89
C GLY A 101 3.50 -3.05 17.90
N VAL A 102 2.36 -3.19 17.22
CA VAL A 102 1.82 -2.18 16.30
C VAL A 102 1.40 -0.93 17.08
N VAL A 103 1.63 0.23 16.49
CA VAL A 103 1.20 1.53 17.04
C VAL A 103 0.24 2.18 16.04
N ILE A 104 -0.97 2.51 16.48
CA ILE A 104 -2.01 3.19 15.70
C ILE A 104 -2.48 4.41 16.48
N ARG A 105 -2.32 5.61 15.91
CA ARG A 105 -2.63 6.87 16.61
C ARG A 105 -3.29 7.89 15.73
N ASN A 106 -4.22 8.67 16.30
CA ASN A 106 -4.85 9.80 15.61
C ASN A 106 -5.39 9.39 14.23
N CYS A 107 -6.05 8.22 14.18
CA CYS A 107 -6.56 7.65 12.94
C CYS A 107 -8.08 7.82 12.87
N GLY A 108 -8.59 8.14 11.69
CA GLY A 108 -10.00 8.25 11.38
C GLY A 108 -10.60 6.88 11.13
N HIS A 109 -10.21 6.25 10.01
CA HIS A 109 -10.85 5.03 9.55
C HIS A 109 -9.84 4.02 9.01
N ILE A 110 -9.87 2.81 9.56
CA ILE A 110 -9.11 1.65 9.07
C ILE A 110 -10.10 0.50 8.95
N SER A 111 -10.44 0.07 7.73
CA SER A 111 -11.39 -1.03 7.58
C SER A 111 -11.12 -1.95 6.39
N THR A 112 -11.54 -3.20 6.55
CA THR A 112 -11.72 -4.11 5.42
C THR A 112 -13.21 -4.30 5.20
N GLU A 113 -13.65 -4.09 3.96
CA GLU A 113 -15.04 -4.15 3.51
C GLU A 113 -15.20 -5.22 2.44
N GLY A 114 -16.11 -6.17 2.69
CA GLY A 114 -16.33 -7.29 1.79
C GLY A 114 -15.10 -8.19 1.67
N ARG A 115 -15.06 -9.02 0.62
CA ARG A 115 -13.92 -9.89 0.33
C ARG A 115 -13.04 -9.25 -0.74
N THR A 116 -11.84 -8.83 -0.37
CA THR A 116 -10.87 -8.13 -1.25
C THR A 116 -9.58 -8.94 -1.39
N SER A 117 -8.82 -8.69 -2.47
CA SER A 117 -7.47 -9.22 -2.70
C SER A 117 -6.37 -8.20 -2.38
N PHE A 118 -6.72 -7.05 -1.78
CA PHE A 118 -5.75 -6.01 -1.39
C PHE A 118 -4.93 -5.52 -2.59
N GLY A 119 -5.60 -5.23 -3.71
CA GLY A 119 -4.94 -4.78 -4.95
C GLY A 119 -4.31 -5.89 -5.81
N ASN A 120 -4.09 -7.09 -5.28
CA ASN A 120 -3.63 -8.23 -6.07
C ASN A 120 -4.65 -8.59 -7.17
N GLY A 121 -4.15 -8.82 -8.39
CA GLY A 121 -4.96 -9.08 -9.58
C GLY A 121 -5.46 -7.83 -10.30
N THR A 122 -5.21 -6.63 -9.77
CA THR A 122 -5.58 -5.37 -10.46
C THR A 122 -4.89 -5.31 -11.81
N ARG A 123 -5.69 -5.09 -12.86
CA ARG A 123 -5.22 -4.97 -14.24
C ARG A 123 -4.74 -3.53 -14.49
N VAL A 124 -3.44 -3.38 -14.75
CA VAL A 124 -2.78 -2.10 -15.00
C VAL A 124 -2.58 -1.92 -16.49
N ALA A 125 -3.14 -0.88 -17.09
CA ALA A 125 -3.09 -0.61 -18.53
C ALA A 125 -1.74 0.00 -18.96
N VAL A 126 -0.71 -0.83 -19.09
CA VAL A 126 0.66 -0.39 -19.43
C VAL A 126 0.83 -0.22 -20.94
N LEU A 127 1.61 0.78 -21.35
CA LEU A 127 1.94 1.17 -22.74
C LEU A 127 0.78 1.63 -23.62
N ASN A 128 -0.45 1.27 -23.27
CA ASN A 128 -1.64 1.71 -23.96
C ASN A 128 -2.70 2.14 -22.95
N GLU A 129 -2.99 3.44 -22.91
CA GLU A 129 -3.98 4.03 -22.01
C GLU A 129 -5.40 3.52 -22.27
N THR A 130 -5.69 3.05 -23.50
CA THR A 130 -6.99 2.45 -23.81
C THR A 130 -7.07 0.96 -23.48
N GLY A 131 -6.05 0.38 -22.85
CA GLY A 131 -6.01 -1.02 -22.45
C GLY A 131 -5.54 -2.01 -23.53
N GLY A 132 -5.92 -3.28 -23.35
CA GLY A 132 -5.50 -4.44 -24.13
C GLY A 132 -4.15 -5.05 -23.70
N ARG A 133 -3.25 -4.27 -23.10
CA ARG A 133 -1.91 -4.70 -22.62
C ARG A 133 -1.82 -4.77 -21.11
N GLU A 134 -2.90 -5.14 -20.46
CA GLU A 134 -3.00 -5.05 -19.02
C GLU A 134 -2.13 -6.08 -18.32
N VAL A 135 -1.31 -5.60 -17.39
CA VAL A 135 -0.54 -6.47 -16.49
C VAL A 135 -1.32 -6.60 -15.18
N PRO A 136 -1.71 -7.82 -14.76
CA PRO A 136 -2.27 -8.02 -13.43
C PRO A 136 -1.15 -7.88 -12.39
N ILE A 137 -1.22 -6.86 -11.53
CA ILE A 137 -0.23 -6.65 -10.46
C ILE A 137 -0.47 -7.62 -9.32
N TRP A 138 0.60 -8.11 -8.71
CA TRP A 138 0.54 -9.02 -7.58
C TRP A 138 1.83 -8.93 -6.76
N ASP A 139 1.80 -9.44 -5.53
CA ASP A 139 2.86 -9.25 -4.54
C ASP A 139 4.25 -9.77 -4.97
N ARG A 140 4.31 -10.65 -5.98
CA ARG A 140 5.54 -11.24 -6.50
C ARG A 140 5.84 -10.83 -7.95
N LEU A 141 5.22 -9.76 -8.44
CA LEU A 141 5.43 -9.29 -9.82
C LEU A 141 6.91 -8.91 -10.03
N THR A 142 7.50 -9.47 -11.07
CA THR A 142 8.86 -9.13 -11.52
C THR A 142 8.81 -8.37 -12.84
N SER A 143 9.85 -7.57 -13.10
CA SER A 143 10.00 -6.86 -14.38
C SER A 143 9.99 -7.82 -15.57
N HIS A 144 10.65 -8.97 -15.44
CA HIS A 144 10.69 -10.00 -16.48
C HIS A 144 9.29 -10.55 -16.80
N MET A 145 8.52 -10.93 -15.77
CA MET A 145 7.15 -11.42 -15.97
C MET A 145 6.26 -10.35 -16.60
N ALA A 146 6.28 -9.13 -16.07
CA ALA A 146 5.50 -8.03 -16.61
C ALA A 146 5.87 -7.73 -18.08
N TYR A 147 7.16 -7.76 -18.42
CA TYR A 147 7.66 -7.55 -19.78
C TYR A 147 7.15 -8.62 -20.75
N ILE A 148 7.15 -9.89 -20.32
CA ILE A 148 6.60 -11.02 -21.09
C ILE A 148 5.10 -10.82 -21.32
N ILE A 149 4.32 -10.54 -20.27
CA ILE A 149 2.87 -10.29 -20.37
C ILE A 149 2.58 -9.13 -21.34
N THR A 150 3.35 -8.04 -21.23
CA THR A 150 3.11 -6.81 -21.99
C THR A 150 3.47 -6.94 -23.47
N LEU A 151 4.63 -7.53 -23.80
CA LEU A 151 5.18 -7.51 -25.17
C LEU A 151 5.11 -8.83 -25.92
N TYR A 152 5.09 -9.97 -25.23
CA TYR A 152 5.10 -11.29 -25.88
C TYR A 152 3.69 -11.81 -26.11
N ARG A 153 2.73 -10.91 -26.39
CA ARG A 153 1.30 -11.24 -26.64
C ARG A 153 1.03 -12.17 -27.81
N HIS A 154 1.99 -12.31 -28.71
CA HIS A 154 1.97 -13.32 -29.76
C HIS A 154 2.15 -14.76 -29.23
N ARG A 155 2.39 -14.94 -27.92
CA ARG A 155 2.49 -16.24 -27.24
C ARG A 155 1.31 -16.44 -26.26
N PRO A 156 0.08 -16.65 -26.76
CA PRO A 156 -1.13 -16.66 -25.93
C PRO A 156 -1.08 -17.74 -24.85
N VAL A 157 -0.59 -18.95 -25.16
CA VAL A 157 -0.51 -20.06 -24.19
C VAL A 157 0.41 -19.72 -23.02
N ALA A 158 1.55 -19.07 -23.26
CA ALA A 158 2.47 -18.68 -22.19
C ALA A 158 1.85 -17.62 -21.27
N ILE A 159 1.13 -16.67 -21.85
CA ILE A 159 0.43 -15.61 -21.10
C ILE A 159 -0.69 -16.21 -20.27
N GLU A 160 -1.51 -17.09 -20.84
CA GLU A 160 -2.59 -17.76 -20.12
C GLU A 160 -2.07 -18.52 -18.89
N VAL A 161 -0.94 -19.23 -19.02
CA VAL A 161 -0.30 -19.93 -17.89
C VAL A 161 0.16 -18.95 -16.81
N ILE A 162 0.79 -17.84 -17.20
CA ILE A 162 1.24 -16.81 -16.25
C ILE A 162 0.05 -16.14 -15.55
N GLU A 163 -0.97 -15.75 -16.31
CA GLU A 163 -2.16 -15.10 -15.76
C GLU A 163 -2.95 -16.02 -14.84
N LYS A 164 -3.06 -17.32 -15.19
CA LYS A 164 -3.67 -18.31 -14.31
C LYS A 164 -2.92 -18.43 -12.98
N PHE A 165 -1.58 -18.48 -13.02
CA PHE A 165 -0.77 -18.52 -11.81
C PHE A 165 -0.98 -17.28 -10.92
N ILE A 166 -1.11 -16.09 -11.53
CA ILE A 166 -1.42 -14.85 -10.81
C ILE A 166 -2.85 -14.88 -10.24
N ALA A 167 -3.81 -15.41 -11.00
CA ALA A 167 -5.20 -15.54 -10.56
C ALA A 167 -5.34 -16.51 -9.37
N ASP A 168 -4.66 -17.67 -9.42
CA ASP A 168 -4.64 -18.64 -8.34
C ASP A 168 -4.04 -18.04 -7.06
N TYR A 169 -2.94 -17.27 -7.18
CA TYR A 169 -2.39 -16.53 -6.06
C TYR A 169 -3.37 -15.47 -5.53
N THR A 170 -3.97 -14.69 -6.43
CA THR A 170 -4.92 -13.63 -6.08
C THR A 170 -6.10 -14.20 -5.28
N GLU A 171 -6.65 -15.35 -5.70
CA GLU A 171 -7.71 -16.03 -4.97
C GLU A 171 -7.22 -16.55 -3.60
N SER A 172 -5.98 -17.04 -3.51
CA SER A 172 -5.40 -17.53 -2.25
C SER A 172 -5.21 -16.44 -1.19
N VAL A 173 -5.04 -15.18 -1.60
CA VAL A 173 -4.86 -14.04 -0.68
C VAL A 173 -6.17 -13.28 -0.40
N LYS A 174 -7.28 -13.62 -1.07
CA LYS A 174 -8.56 -12.94 -0.84
C LYS A 174 -9.06 -13.18 0.58
N SER A 175 -9.36 -12.09 1.27
CA SER A 175 -9.83 -12.12 2.66
C SER A 175 -10.89 -11.06 2.87
N ASP A 176 -11.77 -11.31 3.84
CA ASP A 176 -12.67 -10.31 4.43
C ASP A 176 -12.05 -9.61 5.66
N ARG A 177 -10.83 -10.02 6.04
CA ARG A 177 -10.02 -9.43 7.11
C ARG A 177 -8.69 -8.92 6.57
N GLY A 178 -8.38 -7.66 6.85
CA GLY A 178 -7.09 -7.06 6.59
C GLY A 178 -6.05 -7.46 7.66
N GLU A 179 -4.78 -7.25 7.34
CA GLU A 179 -3.66 -7.56 8.22
C GLU A 179 -2.77 -6.33 8.39
N ILE A 180 -2.36 -6.05 9.63
CA ILE A 180 -1.30 -5.08 9.94
C ILE A 180 -0.17 -5.84 10.60
N GLY A 181 0.94 -5.99 9.88
CA GLY A 181 2.10 -6.74 10.32
C GLY A 181 2.73 -6.14 11.58
N ALA A 182 3.32 -7.01 12.40
CA ALA A 182 3.99 -6.66 13.65
C ALA A 182 4.99 -5.49 13.51
N GLY A 183 5.06 -4.67 14.55
CA GLY A 183 5.95 -3.51 14.66
C GLY A 183 5.67 -2.39 13.65
N SER A 184 4.54 -2.42 12.94
CA SER A 184 4.13 -1.31 12.07
C SER A 184 3.71 -0.09 12.89
N TYR A 185 3.96 1.09 12.33
CA TYR A 185 3.66 2.38 12.94
C TYR A 185 2.73 3.15 12.00
N ILE A 186 1.52 3.46 12.48
CA ILE A 186 0.49 4.20 11.76
C ILE A 186 0.09 5.39 12.62
N ALA A 187 0.40 6.60 12.18
CA ALA A 187 0.05 7.82 12.88
C ALA A 187 -0.46 8.88 11.91
N GLY A 188 -1.57 9.54 12.25
CA GLY A 188 -2.20 10.52 11.35
C GLY A 188 -2.80 9.82 10.14
N CYS A 189 -4.06 9.42 10.22
CA CYS A 189 -4.69 8.71 9.10
C CYS A 189 -6.17 9.10 9.03
N GLY A 190 -6.86 9.29 7.90
CA GLY A 190 -6.36 9.21 6.54
C GLY A 190 -7.12 8.31 5.59
N THR A 191 -8.00 7.46 6.12
CA THR A 191 -8.67 6.37 5.40
C THR A 191 -7.70 5.36 4.79
N ILE A 192 -7.54 4.25 5.51
CA ILE A 192 -7.00 3.00 4.98
C ILE A 192 -8.18 2.06 4.78
N LYS A 193 -8.41 1.63 3.54
CA LYS A 193 -9.53 0.75 3.19
C LYS A 193 -9.05 -0.42 2.34
N ASN A 194 -9.33 -1.64 2.75
CA ASN A 194 -8.95 -2.83 1.96
C ASN A 194 -7.44 -2.84 1.65
N VAL A 195 -6.63 -2.54 2.67
CA VAL A 195 -5.16 -2.52 2.56
C VAL A 195 -4.53 -3.57 3.46
N LYS A 196 -3.66 -4.40 2.88
CA LYS A 196 -2.79 -5.30 3.63
C LYS A 196 -1.47 -4.62 3.94
N ILE A 197 -1.09 -4.53 5.22
CA ILE A 197 0.13 -3.87 5.67
C ILE A 197 1.11 -4.90 6.21
N GLY A 198 2.29 -4.99 5.60
CA GLY A 198 3.38 -5.88 6.01
C GLY A 198 4.14 -5.39 7.25
N TYR A 199 5.12 -6.18 7.68
CA TYR A 199 5.86 -5.94 8.92
C TYR A 199 6.67 -4.65 8.91
N GLY A 200 6.70 -3.94 10.05
CA GLY A 200 7.52 -2.76 10.26
C GLY A 200 7.21 -1.59 9.32
N ALA A 201 6.04 -1.56 8.68
CA ALA A 201 5.66 -0.47 7.79
C ALA A 201 5.50 0.83 8.60
N VAL A 202 5.86 1.95 8.00
CA VAL A 202 5.67 3.28 8.58
C VAL A 202 4.69 4.05 7.70
N ILE A 203 3.55 4.42 8.26
CA ILE A 203 2.52 5.23 7.61
C ILE A 203 2.28 6.46 8.48
N GLU A 204 2.62 7.63 7.96
CA GLU A 204 2.53 8.92 8.64
C GLU A 204 1.65 9.88 7.83
N ASP A 205 0.69 10.54 8.50
CA ASP A 205 -0.16 11.61 7.96
C ASP A 205 -0.87 11.29 6.63
N VAL A 206 -1.35 10.06 6.42
CA VAL A 206 -1.93 9.63 5.12
C VAL A 206 -3.34 10.20 4.93
N SER A 207 -3.84 10.39 3.69
CA SER A 207 -5.24 10.80 3.44
C SER A 207 -5.94 10.24 2.19
N ARG A 208 -5.40 9.19 1.55
CA ARG A 208 -6.18 7.99 1.20
C ARG A 208 -5.27 6.83 0.80
N LEU A 209 -5.52 5.63 1.33
CA LEU A 209 -5.00 4.37 0.80
C LEU A 209 -6.17 3.40 0.61
N ALA A 210 -6.41 2.93 -0.60
CA ALA A 210 -7.47 1.96 -0.87
C ALA A 210 -7.06 0.84 -1.82
N GLU A 211 -7.58 -0.36 -1.57
CA GLU A 211 -7.42 -1.54 -2.43
C GLU A 211 -5.96 -1.85 -2.76
N GLY A 212 -5.12 -2.09 -1.74
CA GLY A 212 -3.68 -2.24 -1.99
C GLY A 212 -2.90 -3.06 -0.99
N SER A 213 -1.67 -3.41 -1.38
CA SER A 213 -0.71 -4.16 -0.54
C SER A 213 0.52 -3.33 -0.26
N VAL A 214 0.87 -3.21 1.02
CA VAL A 214 2.12 -2.63 1.51
C VAL A 214 3.06 -3.76 1.92
N ASN A 215 3.86 -4.26 0.97
CA ASN A 215 4.80 -5.37 1.16
C ASN A 215 6.09 -4.89 1.85
N SER A 216 5.96 -4.58 3.14
CA SER A 216 7.03 -4.11 4.03
C SER A 216 7.74 -5.25 4.77
N SER A 217 8.97 -5.00 5.21
CA SER A 217 9.74 -5.90 6.07
C SER A 217 10.55 -5.10 7.11
N PHE A 218 10.89 -5.73 8.23
CA PHE A 218 11.77 -5.09 9.24
C PHE A 218 13.14 -4.68 8.71
N LYS A 219 13.68 -5.41 7.72
CA LYS A 219 15.01 -5.13 7.16
C LYS A 219 14.99 -3.89 6.26
N ASP A 220 13.89 -3.69 5.55
CA ASP A 220 13.75 -2.64 4.55
C ASP A 220 12.29 -2.18 4.52
N PRO A 221 11.91 -1.32 5.50
CA PRO A 221 10.52 -0.95 5.71
C PRO A 221 9.99 -0.04 4.61
N VAL A 222 8.71 -0.17 4.29
CA VAL A 222 8.02 0.80 3.44
C VAL A 222 7.67 2.04 4.25
N TYR A 223 7.86 3.21 3.64
CA TYR A 223 7.47 4.50 4.19
C TYR A 223 6.37 5.12 3.33
N ILE A 224 5.20 5.37 3.92
CA ILE A 224 4.15 6.20 3.34
C ILE A 224 4.04 7.43 4.20
N GLY A 225 4.28 8.60 3.62
CA GLY A 225 4.24 9.87 4.32
C GLY A 225 3.01 10.70 3.97
N ASN A 226 3.17 11.99 4.18
CA ASN A 226 2.08 12.94 4.32
C ASN A 226 1.26 13.14 3.03
N ASP A 227 -0.06 13.26 3.21
CA ASP A 227 -1.06 13.64 2.20
C ASP A 227 -1.07 12.74 0.94
N VAL A 228 -0.57 11.52 1.07
CA VAL A 228 -0.54 10.55 -0.03
C VAL A 228 -1.95 10.01 -0.32
N ILE A 229 -2.28 9.94 -1.61
CA ILE A 229 -3.50 9.32 -2.15
C ILE A 229 -3.09 8.16 -3.04
N MET A 230 -3.48 6.94 -2.67
CA MET A 230 -3.22 5.73 -3.45
C MET A 230 -4.46 4.85 -3.56
N ASP A 231 -4.83 4.47 -4.77
CA ASP A 231 -5.90 3.52 -5.06
C ASP A 231 -5.34 2.39 -5.95
N HIS A 232 -5.74 1.14 -5.70
CA HIS A 232 -5.36 -0.03 -6.51
C HIS A 232 -3.84 -0.20 -6.69
N PHE A 233 -3.12 -0.42 -5.60
CA PHE A 233 -1.65 -0.39 -5.64
C PHE A 233 -0.99 -1.59 -4.98
N ILE A 234 0.26 -1.84 -5.36
CA ILE A 234 1.17 -2.70 -4.60
C ILE A 234 2.48 -1.96 -4.44
N ILE A 235 2.96 -1.82 -3.21
CA ILE A 235 4.24 -1.20 -2.88
C ILE A 235 5.16 -2.20 -2.17
N CYS A 236 6.41 -2.28 -2.60
CA CYS A 236 7.39 -3.23 -2.11
C CYS A 236 8.44 -2.59 -1.18
N SER A 237 9.12 -3.46 -0.43
CA SER A 237 10.15 -3.12 0.57
C SER A 237 11.13 -2.01 0.14
N GLY A 238 11.48 -1.15 1.08
CA GLY A 238 12.41 -0.03 0.88
C GLY A 238 11.86 1.15 0.09
N SER A 239 10.62 1.04 -0.40
CA SER A 239 10.00 2.11 -1.15
C SER A 239 9.46 3.21 -0.25
N ARG A 240 9.46 4.44 -0.79
CA ARG A 240 8.99 5.65 -0.11
C ARG A 240 7.97 6.36 -1.00
N VAL A 241 6.78 6.61 -0.48
CA VAL A 241 5.77 7.45 -1.14
C VAL A 241 5.37 8.53 -0.17
N ASN A 242 5.55 9.81 -0.52
CA ASN A 242 5.28 10.90 0.42
C ASN A 242 5.00 12.23 -0.31
N ASP A 243 4.84 13.30 0.46
CA ASP A 243 4.74 14.68 -0.01
C ASP A 243 3.64 14.86 -1.08
N ALA A 244 2.43 14.39 -0.75
CA ALA A 244 1.22 14.51 -1.58
C ALA A 244 1.29 13.83 -2.95
N ALA A 245 1.99 12.70 -3.06
CA ALA A 245 1.96 11.87 -4.26
C ALA A 245 0.56 11.25 -4.48
N VAL A 246 0.13 11.16 -5.74
CA VAL A 246 -1.18 10.64 -6.16
C VAL A 246 -0.99 9.46 -7.10
N ILE A 247 -1.52 8.29 -6.74
CA ILE A 247 -1.21 7.04 -7.41
C ILE A 247 -2.49 6.23 -7.62
N ASP A 248 -2.78 5.81 -8.85
CA ASP A 248 -3.88 4.88 -9.14
C ASP A 248 -3.42 3.76 -10.08
N LYS A 249 -3.76 2.51 -9.73
CA LYS A 249 -3.43 1.33 -10.55
C LYS A 249 -1.93 1.22 -10.84
N CYS A 250 -1.11 1.16 -9.78
CA CYS A 250 0.34 1.10 -9.92
C CYS A 250 1.00 -0.05 -9.15
N PHE A 251 2.06 -0.58 -9.73
CA PHE A 251 3.03 -1.41 -9.03
C PHE A 251 4.28 -0.57 -8.71
N ILE A 252 4.69 -0.56 -7.45
CA ILE A 252 5.85 0.18 -6.95
C ILE A 252 6.82 -0.84 -6.37
N GLY A 253 7.78 -1.24 -7.20
CA GLY A 253 8.81 -2.22 -6.87
C GLY A 253 9.81 -1.70 -5.84
N GLN A 254 10.73 -2.57 -5.43
CA GLN A 254 11.62 -2.32 -4.29
C GLN A 254 12.48 -1.05 -4.45
N GLY A 255 12.69 -0.32 -3.35
CA GLY A 255 13.57 0.85 -3.31
C GLY A 255 13.10 2.03 -4.18
N CYS A 256 11.83 2.07 -4.59
CA CYS A 256 11.30 3.21 -5.35
C CYS A 256 11.06 4.43 -4.47
N THR A 257 11.15 5.62 -5.03
CA THR A 257 10.70 6.85 -4.35
C THR A 257 9.76 7.65 -5.24
N LEU A 258 8.51 7.83 -4.82
CA LEU A 258 7.52 8.68 -5.50
C LEU A 258 7.11 9.81 -4.55
N SER A 259 7.36 11.05 -4.93
CA SER A 259 7.35 12.15 -3.97
C SER A 259 7.08 13.51 -4.61
N LYS A 260 6.87 14.52 -3.77
CA LYS A 260 6.73 15.93 -4.14
C LYS A 260 5.66 16.16 -5.20
N GLN A 261 4.44 15.73 -4.92
CA GLN A 261 3.25 15.85 -5.77
C GLN A 261 3.36 15.06 -7.10
N TYR A 262 4.20 14.04 -7.14
CA TYR A 262 4.28 13.15 -8.30
C TYR A 262 2.95 12.43 -8.50
N SER A 263 2.47 12.39 -9.73
CA SER A 263 1.26 11.66 -10.12
C SER A 263 1.60 10.45 -10.97
N ALA A 264 0.95 9.32 -10.68
CA ALA A 264 1.12 8.11 -11.46
C ALA A 264 -0.20 7.38 -11.68
N GLU A 265 -0.51 7.04 -12.92
CA GLU A 265 -1.67 6.23 -13.28
C GLU A 265 -1.25 5.09 -14.19
N ASN A 266 -1.86 3.91 -14.00
CA ASN A 266 -1.70 2.75 -14.88
C ASN A 266 -0.24 2.34 -15.14
N SER A 267 0.64 2.57 -14.16
CA SER A 267 2.09 2.53 -14.37
C SER A 267 2.79 1.48 -13.50
N LEU A 268 3.81 0.83 -14.06
CA LEU A 268 4.65 -0.13 -13.35
C LEU A 268 6.03 0.49 -13.11
N PHE A 269 6.40 0.69 -11.86
CA PHE A 269 7.73 1.06 -11.42
C PHE A 269 8.43 -0.17 -10.85
N PHE A 270 9.53 -0.59 -11.47
CA PHE A 270 10.38 -1.65 -10.93
C PHE A 270 11.53 -1.07 -10.10
N SER A 271 12.50 -1.89 -9.72
CA SER A 271 13.47 -1.54 -8.68
C SER A 271 14.15 -0.18 -8.87
N ASN A 272 14.26 0.59 -7.79
CA ASN A 272 15.03 1.83 -7.71
C ASN A 272 14.59 2.92 -8.69
N CYS A 273 13.29 2.99 -9.03
CA CYS A 273 12.74 4.13 -9.79
C CYS A 273 12.56 5.36 -8.89
N GLY A 274 12.65 6.55 -9.49
CA GLY A 274 12.47 7.82 -8.82
C GLY A 274 11.48 8.71 -9.57
N GLY A 275 10.39 9.10 -8.93
CA GLY A 275 9.40 10.02 -9.48
C GLY A 275 9.22 11.21 -8.55
N TYR A 276 9.59 12.40 -9.02
CA TYR A 276 9.35 13.65 -8.30
C TYR A 276 8.69 14.66 -9.23
N HIS A 277 7.74 15.44 -8.71
CA HIS A 277 7.13 16.63 -9.34
C HIS A 277 6.39 16.48 -10.69
N GLY A 278 6.63 15.41 -11.46
CA GLY A 278 6.03 15.16 -12.76
C GLY A 278 4.87 14.17 -12.74
N GLU A 279 4.59 13.61 -13.91
CA GLU A 279 3.49 12.69 -14.16
C GLU A 279 3.96 11.45 -14.93
N ALA A 280 3.42 10.29 -14.57
CA ALA A 280 3.55 9.06 -15.32
C ALA A 280 2.18 8.43 -15.63
N CYS A 281 1.88 8.21 -16.91
CA CYS A 281 0.66 7.55 -17.34
C CYS A 281 0.97 6.35 -18.23
N SER A 282 0.48 5.17 -17.86
CA SER A 282 0.61 3.95 -18.65
C SER A 282 2.07 3.59 -19.00
N ILE A 283 3.01 3.76 -18.08
CA ILE A 283 4.43 3.48 -18.35
C ILE A 283 4.90 2.12 -17.82
N PHE A 284 5.83 1.51 -18.56
CA PHE A 284 6.66 0.43 -18.06
C PHE A 284 8.01 1.02 -17.64
N ALA A 285 8.14 1.43 -16.38
CA ALA A 285 9.38 1.90 -15.79
C ALA A 285 10.19 0.70 -15.27
N GLY A 286 11.05 0.17 -16.13
CA GLY A 286 12.11 -0.75 -15.74
C GLY A 286 13.08 -0.11 -14.73
N PRO A 287 14.00 -0.90 -14.15
CA PRO A 287 14.84 -0.44 -13.05
C PRO A 287 15.57 0.88 -13.34
N TYR A 288 15.70 1.73 -12.32
CA TYR A 288 16.36 3.05 -12.42
C TYR A 288 15.75 3.98 -13.48
N THR A 289 14.43 3.98 -13.66
CA THR A 289 13.74 5.04 -14.40
C THR A 289 13.52 6.23 -13.46
N VAL A 290 14.05 7.39 -13.81
CA VAL A 290 14.13 8.54 -12.90
C VAL A 290 13.68 9.83 -13.58
N THR A 291 12.81 10.57 -12.89
CA THR A 291 12.44 11.96 -13.18
C THR A 291 12.43 12.77 -11.88
N HIS A 292 13.13 13.91 -11.86
CA HIS A 292 13.29 14.74 -10.65
C HIS A 292 12.62 16.12 -10.72
N HIS A 293 12.18 16.54 -11.90
CA HIS A 293 11.85 17.92 -12.18
C HIS A 293 10.37 18.09 -12.50
N LYS A 294 9.88 19.32 -12.32
CA LYS A 294 8.53 19.70 -12.73
C LYS A 294 8.37 19.60 -14.26
N SER A 295 7.11 19.46 -14.68
CA SER A 295 6.72 19.47 -16.10
C SER A 295 7.29 18.32 -16.93
N THR A 296 7.71 17.23 -16.28
CA THR A 296 8.05 15.98 -16.98
C THR A 296 6.80 15.11 -17.09
N LEU A 297 6.48 14.69 -18.32
CA LEU A 297 5.45 13.69 -18.60
C LEU A 297 6.11 12.43 -19.18
N LEU A 298 5.93 11.31 -18.50
CA LEU A 298 6.24 9.99 -19.03
C LEU A 298 4.93 9.31 -19.40
N ILE A 299 4.74 8.96 -20.68
CA ILE A 299 3.46 8.42 -21.15
C ILE A 299 3.67 7.27 -22.12
N ALA A 300 2.87 6.20 -21.98
CA ALA A 300 2.77 5.11 -22.95
C ALA A 300 4.14 4.56 -23.43
N GLY A 301 5.11 4.45 -22.52
CA GLY A 301 6.51 4.19 -22.86
C GLY A 301 7.15 3.09 -22.03
N ILE A 302 8.13 2.41 -22.64
CA ILE A 302 9.06 1.53 -21.93
C ILE A 302 10.33 2.31 -21.64
N PHE A 303 10.74 2.33 -20.38
CA PHE A 303 11.94 3.01 -19.90
C PHE A 303 12.78 2.04 -19.08
N SER A 304 14.11 2.18 -19.14
CA SER A 304 15.01 1.42 -18.27
C SER A 304 16.32 2.16 -18.11
N PHE A 305 16.80 2.31 -16.87
CA PHE A 305 17.97 3.14 -16.55
C PHE A 305 17.85 4.55 -17.15
N MET A 306 16.63 5.06 -17.21
CA MET A 306 16.29 6.28 -17.92
C MET A 306 16.43 7.48 -16.99
N ASN A 307 16.98 8.57 -17.52
CA ASN A 307 17.02 9.85 -16.82
C ASN A 307 16.26 10.90 -17.65
N ALA A 308 15.12 11.33 -17.14
CA ALA A 308 14.31 12.36 -17.77
C ALA A 308 14.85 13.75 -17.42
N GLY A 309 15.31 14.50 -18.42
CA GLY A 309 15.65 15.91 -18.28
C GLY A 309 14.44 16.75 -17.85
N SER A 310 14.69 17.91 -17.25
CA SER A 310 13.63 18.83 -16.82
C SER A 310 12.74 19.25 -17.99
N GLY A 311 11.41 19.29 -17.80
CA GLY A 311 10.50 19.70 -18.87
C GLY A 311 10.43 18.71 -20.06
N SER A 312 10.95 17.49 -19.91
CA SER A 312 10.84 16.47 -20.95
C SER A 312 9.38 16.08 -21.14
N ASN A 313 8.89 16.23 -22.36
CA ASN A 313 7.51 15.95 -22.69
C ASN A 313 7.43 14.90 -23.80
N GLN A 314 6.37 14.09 -23.75
CA GLN A 314 6.16 12.95 -24.60
C GLN A 314 4.71 13.00 -25.08
N SER A 315 4.48 12.68 -26.35
CA SER A 315 3.13 12.66 -26.90
C SER A 315 2.85 11.38 -27.63
N ASN A 316 1.74 10.73 -27.27
CA ASN A 316 1.23 9.50 -27.86
C ASN A 316 -0.11 9.70 -28.59
N HIS A 317 -0.63 10.92 -28.62
CA HIS A 317 -1.89 11.27 -29.29
C HIS A 317 -1.63 11.90 -30.66
N MET A 318 -2.16 11.29 -31.72
CA MET A 318 -2.25 11.93 -33.04
C MET A 318 -3.73 12.18 -33.38
N TYR A 319 -4.14 13.46 -33.34
CA TYR A 319 -5.53 13.95 -33.28
C TYR A 319 -6.54 13.34 -34.27
N LYS A 320 -6.09 12.83 -35.43
CA LYS A 320 -6.97 12.17 -36.44
C LYS A 320 -6.93 10.65 -36.43
N LEU A 321 -5.91 10.02 -35.85
CA LEU A 321 -5.65 8.58 -35.96
C LEU A 321 -5.83 7.81 -34.64
N GLY A 322 -6.13 8.53 -33.55
CA GLY A 322 -6.37 7.94 -32.24
C GLY A 322 -5.08 7.68 -31.43
N PRO A 323 -5.24 7.20 -30.19
CA PRO A 323 -4.14 6.93 -29.25
C PRO A 323 -3.55 5.53 -29.49
N ILE A 324 -2.61 5.35 -30.42
CA ILE A 324 -1.95 4.03 -30.57
C ILE A 324 -0.47 4.19 -30.88
N HIS A 325 0.26 4.86 -30.01
CA HIS A 325 1.68 5.10 -30.22
C HIS A 325 2.46 4.95 -28.91
N GLN A 326 3.17 3.83 -28.79
CA GLN A 326 4.06 3.59 -27.65
C GLN A 326 5.49 4.03 -27.95
N GLY A 327 6.20 4.50 -26.93
CA GLY A 327 7.63 4.77 -26.98
C GLY A 327 8.47 3.59 -26.47
N ILE A 328 9.66 3.39 -27.03
CA ILE A 328 10.68 2.51 -26.44
C ILE A 328 11.94 3.34 -26.23
N MET A 329 12.26 3.65 -24.98
CA MET A 329 13.56 4.20 -24.59
C MET A 329 14.39 3.08 -24.00
N GLU A 330 15.38 2.63 -24.77
CA GLU A 330 16.24 1.53 -24.35
C GLU A 330 17.18 1.93 -23.21
N ARG A 331 17.89 0.93 -22.67
CA ARG A 331 18.70 1.05 -21.47
C ARG A 331 19.63 2.27 -21.49
N GLY A 332 19.58 3.05 -20.42
CA GLY A 332 20.51 4.17 -20.21
C GLY A 332 20.10 5.45 -20.93
N SER A 333 18.96 5.45 -21.65
CA SER A 333 18.49 6.61 -22.40
C SER A 333 18.36 7.83 -21.50
N LYS A 334 18.78 8.98 -22.00
CA LYS A 334 18.66 10.26 -21.32
C LYS A 334 18.01 11.27 -22.25
N THR A 335 17.03 12.01 -21.73
CA THR A 335 16.52 13.18 -22.41
C THR A 335 17.18 14.44 -21.86
N THR A 336 17.46 15.41 -22.74
CA THR A 336 17.89 16.75 -22.31
C THR A 336 16.70 17.53 -21.78
N SER A 337 16.97 18.65 -21.11
CA SER A 337 15.91 19.57 -20.71
C SER A 337 15.11 20.07 -21.92
N ASP A 338 13.81 20.27 -21.71
CA ASP A 338 12.83 20.75 -22.69
C ASP A 338 12.77 19.91 -23.98
N SER A 339 13.15 18.65 -23.88
CA SER A 339 13.00 17.70 -24.99
C SER A 339 11.54 17.38 -25.25
N TYR A 340 11.21 17.20 -26.53
CA TYR A 340 9.90 16.71 -26.96
C TYR A 340 10.08 15.43 -27.78
N VAL A 341 9.41 14.36 -27.37
CA VAL A 341 9.46 13.08 -28.08
C VAL A 341 8.06 12.67 -28.53
N LEU A 342 7.91 12.49 -29.85
CA LEU A 342 6.67 11.98 -30.43
C LEU A 342 6.73 10.45 -30.50
N TRP A 343 5.69 9.79 -30.01
CA TRP A 343 5.47 8.38 -30.22
C TRP A 343 4.72 8.14 -31.55
N PRO A 344 4.98 7.02 -32.24
CA PRO A 344 5.81 5.90 -31.81
C PRO A 344 7.28 6.17 -32.21
N SER A 345 8.19 6.02 -31.27
CA SER A 345 9.62 6.08 -31.57
C SER A 345 10.42 5.13 -30.68
N ARG A 346 11.61 4.74 -31.18
CA ARG A 346 12.56 3.88 -30.49
C ARG A 346 13.89 4.63 -30.37
N ILE A 347 14.27 4.95 -29.15
CA ILE A 347 15.56 5.56 -28.82
C ILE A 347 16.48 4.44 -28.34
N GLY A 348 17.59 4.25 -29.07
CA GLY A 348 18.56 3.19 -28.80
C GLY A 348 19.26 3.36 -27.45
N PRO A 349 20.03 2.34 -27.02
CA PRO A 349 20.64 2.34 -25.71
C PRO A 349 21.77 3.37 -25.66
N PHE A 350 22.00 3.95 -24.48
CA PHE A 350 23.16 4.81 -24.26
C PHE A 350 24.43 3.95 -24.21
N THR A 351 25.34 4.16 -25.15
CA THR A 351 26.61 3.43 -25.30
C THR A 351 27.80 4.22 -24.78
#